data_AF-A0A8T4A1H1-F1
#
_entry.id   AF-A0A8T4A1H1-F1
#
_cell.length_a   1.000
_cell.length_b   1.000
_cell.length_c   1.000
_cell.angle_alpha   90.00
_cell.angle_beta   90.00
_cell.angle_gamma   90.00
#
_symmetry.space_group_name_H-M   'P 1'
#
loop_
_entity.id
_entity.type
_entity.pdbx_description
1 polymer ?
#
loop_
_entity_poly.entity_id
_entity_poly.type
_entity_poly.pdbx_seq_one_letter_code
_entity_poly.pdbx_strand_id
1 'polypeptide(L)'
;PVPYDRPLRVDFLDTGKGSSEETVEVIQRVSSLIYSLSKLNKNYAHPAVLIEADLCAALNPEEIERTYNTLFSVLGPKSALFKLRRNIRPFR
;
A
#
# COMPACT_ATOMS: atom_id res chain seq x y z
N PRO A 1 -16.96 -1.78 -7.25
CA PRO A 1 -16.95 -0.31 -7.08
C PRO A 1 -18.21 0.17 -6.39
N VAL A 2 -18.01 1.07 -5.43
CA VAL A 2 -19.08 1.74 -4.67
C VAL A 2 -19.25 3.16 -5.24
N PRO A 3 -20.48 3.66 -5.44
CA PRO A 3 -20.71 5.02 -5.92
C PRO A 3 -19.96 6.04 -5.05
N TYR A 4 -19.35 7.04 -5.71
CA TYR A 4 -18.59 8.14 -5.08
C TYR A 4 -17.28 7.73 -4.39
N ASP A 5 -16.89 6.46 -4.45
CA ASP A 5 -15.57 6.04 -3.99
C ASP A 5 -14.49 6.30 -5.05
N ARG A 6 -13.23 6.35 -4.62
CA ARG A 6 -12.09 6.54 -5.52
C ARG A 6 -11.87 5.28 -6.36
N PRO A 7 -11.62 5.42 -7.67
CA PRO A 7 -11.33 4.28 -8.51
C PRO A 7 -10.00 3.63 -8.09
N LEU A 8 -9.98 2.30 -8.07
CA LEU A 8 -8.75 1.53 -7.86
C LEU A 8 -7.91 1.56 -9.14
N ARG A 9 -6.64 1.96 -9.01
CA ARG A 9 -5.64 1.84 -10.08
C ARG A 9 -4.98 0.48 -10.00
N VAL A 10 -4.97 -0.25 -11.11
CA VAL A 10 -4.28 -1.53 -11.26
C VAL A 10 -3.24 -1.35 -12.37
N ASP A 11 -1.97 -1.43 -11.99
CA ASP A 11 -0.86 -1.36 -12.92
C ASP A 11 -0.31 -2.77 -13.17
N PHE A 12 0.01 -3.07 -14.43
CA PHE A 12 0.60 -4.35 -14.84
C PHE A 12 2.03 -4.10 -15.34
N LEU A 13 2.94 -4.99 -14.95
CA LEU A 13 4.31 -4.98 -15.44
C LEU A 13 4.45 -6.00 -16.56
N ASP A 14 4.67 -5.53 -17.78
CA ASP A 14 5.08 -6.38 -18.89
C ASP A 14 6.60 -6.60 -18.83
N THR A 15 7.00 -7.87 -18.80
CA THR A 15 8.41 -8.28 -18.73
C THR A 15 8.99 -8.65 -20.09
N GLY A 16 8.20 -8.53 -21.18
CA GLY A 16 8.60 -8.96 -22.52
C GLY A 16 8.71 -10.47 -22.69
N LYS A 17 8.18 -11.24 -21.74
CA LYS A 17 8.13 -12.70 -21.77
C LYS A 17 6.72 -13.15 -22.17
N GLY A 18 6.61 -13.90 -23.26
CA GLY A 18 5.32 -14.37 -23.80
C GLY A 18 4.86 -13.54 -25.00
N SER A 19 3.74 -13.95 -25.61
CA SER A 19 3.13 -13.17 -26.69
C SER A 19 2.35 -11.97 -26.13
N SER A 20 2.13 -10.95 -26.96
CA SER A 20 1.31 -9.79 -26.58
C SER A 20 -0.14 -10.20 -26.28
N GLU A 21 -0.64 -11.22 -26.98
CA GLU A 21 -2.01 -11.73 -26.85
C GLU A 21 -2.21 -12.43 -25.50
N GLU A 22 -1.28 -13.30 -25.09
CA GLU A 22 -1.27 -13.94 -23.78
C GLU A 22 -1.25 -12.91 -22.65
N THR A 23 -0.41 -11.87 -22.79
CA THR A 23 -0.30 -10.80 -21.79
C THR A 23 -1.62 -10.05 -21.62
N VAL A 24 -2.28 -9.70 -22.73
CA VAL A 24 -3.59 -9.02 -22.70
C VAL A 24 -4.66 -9.90 -22.05
N GLU A 25 -4.68 -11.20 -22.36
CA GLU A 25 -5.63 -12.14 -21.77
C GLU A 25 -5.48 -12.21 -20.24
N VAL A 26 -4.23 -12.33 -19.75
CA VAL A 26 -3.94 -12.34 -18.31
C VAL A 26 -4.36 -11.04 -17.65
N ILE A 27 -4.06 -9.89 -18.26
CA ILE A 27 -4.45 -8.57 -17.75
C ILE A 27 -5.97 -8.47 -17.62
N GLN A 28 -6.73 -8.89 -18.63
CA GLN A 28 -8.20 -8.85 -18.60
C GLN A 28 -8.76 -9.78 -17.52
N ARG A 29 -8.22 -11.00 -17.40
CA ARG A 29 -8.65 -11.97 -16.40
C ARG A 29 -8.40 -11.46 -14.97
N VAL A 30 -7.21 -10.96 -14.70
CA VAL A 30 -6.84 -10.41 -13.38
C VAL A 30 -7.66 -9.16 -13.06
N SER A 31 -7.82 -8.25 -14.01
CA SER A 31 -8.64 -7.04 -13.83
C SER A 31 -10.09 -7.37 -13.51
N SER A 32 -10.66 -8.36 -14.20
CA SER A 32 -12.04 -8.82 -13.98
C SER A 32 -12.22 -9.42 -12.59
N LEU A 33 -11.24 -10.19 -12.12
CA LEU A 33 -11.23 -10.76 -10.78
C LEU A 33 -11.11 -9.66 -9.71
N ILE A 34 -10.20 -8.71 -9.87
CA ILE A 34 -10.06 -7.59 -8.93
C ILE A 34 -11.36 -6.79 -8.87
N TYR A 35 -11.99 -6.55 -10.02
CA TYR A 35 -13.25 -5.81 -10.11
C TYR A 35 -14.40 -6.54 -9.41
N SER A 36 -14.48 -7.86 -9.51
CA SER A 36 -15.50 -8.64 -8.79
C SER A 36 -15.29 -8.60 -7.28
N LEU A 37 -14.05 -8.74 -6.80
CA LEU A 37 -13.71 -8.61 -5.39
C LEU A 37 -14.02 -7.20 -4.85
N SER A 38 -13.78 -6.18 -5.66
CA SER A 38 -14.07 -4.76 -5.39
C SER A 38 -15.57 -4.44 -5.29
N LYS A 39 -16.46 -5.40 -5.58
CA LYS A 39 -17.92 -5.27 -5.45
C LYS A 39 -18.50 -5.95 -4.21
N LEU A 40 -17.70 -6.77 -3.51
CA LEU A 40 -18.21 -7.58 -2.41
C LEU A 40 -18.69 -6.73 -1.23
N ASN A 41 -18.06 -5.57 -1.01
CA ASN A 41 -18.45 -4.65 0.05
C ASN A 41 -19.28 -3.48 -0.51
N LYS A 42 -20.34 -3.10 0.22
CA LYS A 42 -21.24 -1.99 -0.13
C LYS A 42 -20.69 -0.61 0.24
N ASN A 43 -19.68 -0.54 1.11
CA ASN A 43 -19.17 0.71 1.69
C ASN A 43 -17.85 1.17 1.08
N TYR A 44 -17.06 0.27 0.50
CA TYR A 44 -15.77 0.60 -0.10
C TYR A 44 -15.49 -0.24 -1.36
N ALA A 45 -14.75 0.36 -2.30
CA ALA A 45 -14.38 -0.23 -3.56
C ALA A 45 -13.10 -1.09 -3.48
N HIS A 46 -12.35 -1.02 -2.37
CA HIS A 46 -11.13 -1.81 -2.23
C HIS A 46 -11.43 -3.29 -1.93
N PRO A 47 -10.72 -4.25 -2.55
CA PRO A 47 -10.79 -5.65 -2.16
C PRO A 47 -10.46 -5.85 -0.67
N ALA A 48 -11.30 -6.61 0.05
CA ALA A 48 -11.13 -6.84 1.49
C ALA A 48 -9.76 -7.42 1.86
N VAL A 49 -9.21 -8.30 1.02
CA VAL A 49 -7.88 -8.91 1.22
C VAL A 49 -6.77 -7.86 1.29
N LEU A 50 -6.86 -6.77 0.51
CA LEU A 50 -5.87 -5.69 0.55
C LEU A 50 -5.99 -4.86 1.83
N ILE A 51 -7.22 -4.66 2.32
CA ILE A 51 -7.46 -3.95 3.59
C ILE A 51 -6.91 -4.76 4.76
N GLU A 52 -7.17 -6.07 4.77
CA GLU A 52 -6.65 -6.97 5.81
C GLU A 52 -5.12 -7.01 5.79
N ALA A 53 -4.51 -7.13 4.60
CA ALA A 53 -3.07 -7.11 4.46
C ALA A 53 -2.45 -5.80 4.98
N ASP A 54 -3.08 -4.65 4.70
CA ASP A 54 -2.65 -3.35 5.23
C ASP A 54 -2.74 -3.29 6.75
N LEU A 55 -3.85 -3.75 7.33
CA LEU A 55 -4.03 -3.80 8.78
C LEU A 55 -3.02 -4.73 9.46
N CYS A 56 -2.69 -5.87 8.86
CA CYS A 56 -1.68 -6.80 9.38
C CYS A 56 -0.26 -6.25 9.25
N ALA A 57 0.04 -5.48 8.20
CA ALA A 57 1.34 -4.88 7.98
C ALA A 57 1.53 -3.55 8.74
N ALA A 58 0.44 -2.94 9.22
CA ALA A 58 0.48 -1.71 9.97
C ALA A 58 1.25 -1.89 11.29
N LEU A 59 2.41 -1.24 11.37
CA LEU A 59 3.22 -1.22 12.58
C LEU A 59 2.63 -0.25 13.61
N ASN A 60 2.67 -0.64 14.89
CA ASN A 60 2.26 0.22 15.98
C ASN A 60 3.16 1.48 16.01
N PRO A 61 2.58 2.70 15.89
CA PRO A 61 3.35 3.94 15.89
C PRO A 61 4.22 4.11 17.14
N GLU A 62 3.74 3.66 18.30
CA GLU A 62 4.50 3.75 19.56
C GLU A 62 5.73 2.85 19.54
N GLU A 63 5.62 1.66 18.97
CA GLU A 63 6.74 0.73 18.85
C GLU A 63 7.79 1.28 17.91
N ILE A 64 7.38 1.83 16.76
CA ILE A 64 8.30 2.49 15.82
C ILE A 64 9.05 3.62 16.51
N GLU A 65 8.35 4.45 17.29
CA GLU A 65 9.00 5.56 18.00
C GLU A 65 10.00 5.06 19.06
N ARG A 66 9.64 4.03 19.83
CA ARG A 66 10.56 3.40 20.78
C ARG A 66 11.79 2.86 20.08
N THR A 67 11.63 2.07 19.01
CA THR A 67 12.74 1.51 18.24
C THR A 67 13.63 2.60 17.64
N TYR A 68 13.03 3.67 17.11
CA TYR A 68 13.77 4.83 16.61
C TYR A 68 14.60 5.48 17.71
N ASN A 69 14.00 5.75 18.89
CA ASN A 69 14.69 6.38 20.01
C ASN A 69 15.85 5.51 20.51
N THR A 70 15.67 4.19 20.56
CA THR A 70 16.74 3.24 20.89
C THR A 70 17.89 3.32 19.88
N LEU A 71 17.61 3.25 18.58
CA LEU A 71 18.64 3.36 17.54
C LEU A 71 19.37 4.70 17.60
N PHE A 72 18.63 5.80 17.78
CA PHE A 72 19.20 7.14 17.89
C PHE A 72 20.09 7.28 19.14
N SER A 73 19.72 6.66 20.26
CA SER A 73 20.53 6.70 21.48
C SER A 73 21.88 6.00 21.32
N VAL A 74 21.94 4.91 20.54
CA VAL A 74 23.16 4.13 20.30
C VAL A 74 24.05 4.78 19.23
N LEU A 75 23.46 5.27 18.14
CA LEU A 75 24.19 5.77 16.97
C LEU A 75 24.47 7.27 17.03
N GLY A 76 23.69 8.01 17.83
CA GLY A 76 23.84 9.43 18.06
C GLY A 76 23.52 10.33 16.86
N PRO A 77 23.75 11.65 17.01
CA PRO A 77 23.35 12.68 16.04
C PRO A 77 24.14 12.67 14.73
N LYS A 78 25.26 11.94 14.67
CA LYS A 78 26.07 11.79 13.45
C LYS A 78 25.53 10.72 12.50
N SER A 79 24.54 9.93 12.96
CA SER A 79 23.85 8.97 12.11
C SER A 79 22.88 9.68 11.17
N ALA A 80 22.63 9.08 9.99
CA ALA A 80 21.62 9.58 9.04
C ALA A 80 20.17 9.32 9.51
N LEU A 81 19.98 8.91 10.77
CA LEU A 81 18.67 8.63 11.38
C LEU A 81 18.02 9.93 11.85
N PHE A 82 17.58 10.74 10.90
CA PHE A 82 16.80 11.95 11.18
C PHE A 82 15.32 11.72 10.88
N LYS A 83 14.45 12.20 11.76
CA LYS A 83 13.00 12.22 11.50
C LYS A 83 12.73 13.04 10.22
N LEU A 84 11.87 12.51 9.34
CA LEU A 84 11.48 13.20 8.11
C LEU A 84 10.74 14.51 8.46
N ARG A 85 11.14 15.63 7.85
CA ARG A 85 10.55 16.97 8.11
C ARG A 85 9.02 17.00 7.97
N ARG A 86 8.45 16.16 7.10
CA ARG A 86 6.99 16.05 6.90
C ARG A 86 6.23 15.57 8.14
N ASN A 87 6.89 14.86 9.04
CA ASN A 87 6.30 14.31 10.27
C ASN A 87 6.43 15.24 11.49
N ILE A 88 7.10 16.40 11.36
CA ILE A 88 7.41 17.32 12.48
C ILE A 88 6.63 18.65 12.33
N ARG A 89 5.58 18.68 11.51
CA ARG A 89 4.82 19.93 11.29
C ARG A 89 3.94 20.21 12.51
N PRO A 90 4.11 21.36 13.19
CA PRO A 90 3.46 21.64 14.48
C PRO A 90 1.96 21.98 14.39
N PHE A 91 1.42 22.18 13.19
CA PHE A 91 0.03 22.63 12.98
C PHE A 91 -0.72 21.70 12.03
N ARG A 92 -0.90 20.44 12.43
CA ARG A 92 -1.84 19.52 11.80
C ARG A 92 -2.77 18.94 12.83
#